data_AF-A0A6H9S514-F1
#
_entry.id   AF-A0A6H9S514-F1
#
_cell.length_a   1.000
_cell.length_b   1.000
_cell.length_c   1.000
_cell.angle_alpha   90.00
_cell.angle_beta   90.00
_cell.angle_gamma   90.00
#
_symmetry.space_group_name_H-M   'P 1'
#
loop_
_entity.id
_entity.type
_entity.pdbx_description
1 polymer ?
#
loop_
_entity_poly.entity_id
_entity_poly.type
_entity_poly.pdbx_seq_one_letter_code
_entity_poly.pdbx_strand_id
1 'polypeptide(L)'
;MGNWKTNYRVSDLSDTQKLEMICKKCSRLVYINKATICTAKGREQLYLDEIEKRARCKARGCKGQMRMAMVRLDEMSGFTGGLA
;
A
#
# COMPACT_ATOMS: atom_id res chain seq x y z
N MET A 1 -6.95 -1.75 19.89
CA MET A 1 -7.51 -2.02 18.56
C MET A 1 -6.37 -2.42 17.63
N GLY A 2 -6.30 -3.71 17.27
CA GLY A 2 -5.10 -4.33 16.69
C GLY A 2 -4.76 -3.81 15.28
N ASN A 3 -3.75 -2.95 15.19
CA ASN A 3 -3.09 -2.66 13.93
C ASN A 3 -2.20 -3.85 13.57
N TRP A 4 -2.73 -4.79 12.80
CA TRP A 4 -1.94 -5.89 12.25
C TRP A 4 -0.70 -5.37 11.47
N LYS A 5 -0.81 -4.17 10.89
CA LYS A 5 0.26 -3.48 10.15
C LYS A 5 1.47 -3.07 11.01
N THR A 6 1.31 -2.88 12.32
CA THR A 6 2.44 -2.56 13.23
C THR A 6 3.13 -3.81 13.75
N ASN A 7 2.51 -4.99 13.65
CA ASN A 7 3.16 -6.26 13.99
C ASN A 7 3.79 -6.96 12.78
N TYR A 8 3.38 -6.58 11.57
CA TYR A 8 3.78 -7.27 10.34
C TYR A 8 4.85 -6.48 9.60
N ARG A 9 6.02 -7.11 9.40
CA ARG A 9 7.18 -6.52 8.70
C ARG A 9 7.13 -6.85 7.21
N VAL A 10 7.78 -6.03 6.39
CA VAL A 10 7.92 -6.29 4.95
C VAL A 10 8.61 -7.62 4.67
N SER A 11 9.59 -8.00 5.51
CA SER A 11 10.26 -9.30 5.41
C SER A 11 9.32 -10.50 5.59
N ASP A 12 8.25 -10.33 6.37
CA ASP A 12 7.26 -11.37 6.68
C ASP A 12 6.21 -11.53 5.56
N LEU A 13 6.21 -10.64 4.56
CA LEU A 13 5.39 -10.85 3.37
C LEU A 13 5.98 -11.96 2.49
N SER A 14 5.10 -12.84 2.04
CA SER A 14 5.38 -13.72 0.91
C SER A 14 5.53 -12.91 -0.37
N ASP A 15 6.35 -13.39 -1.30
CA ASP A 15 6.56 -12.71 -2.60
C ASP A 15 5.28 -12.67 -3.45
N THR A 16 4.38 -13.63 -3.22
CA THR A 16 3.04 -13.71 -3.80
C THR A 16 2.03 -12.78 -3.12
N GLN A 17 2.35 -12.24 -1.94
CA GLN A 17 1.46 -11.38 -1.19
C GLN A 17 1.45 -9.98 -1.80
N LYS A 18 0.30 -9.60 -2.36
CA LYS A 18 0.08 -8.25 -2.92
C LYS A 18 -0.57 -7.35 -1.88
N LEU A 19 -0.14 -6.10 -1.88
CA LEU A 19 -0.68 -5.01 -1.09
C LEU A 19 -1.23 -3.94 -2.02
N GLU A 20 -2.34 -3.35 -1.62
CA GLU A 20 -2.98 -2.24 -2.32
C GLU A 20 -2.66 -0.94 -1.62
N MET A 21 -2.21 0.05 -2.39
CA MET A 21 -1.97 1.40 -1.92
C MET A 21 -2.97 2.34 -2.58
N ILE A 22 -3.89 2.86 -1.78
CA ILE A 22 -4.98 3.71 -2.22
C ILE A 22 -4.72 5.12 -1.73
N CYS A 23 -4.64 6.08 -2.65
CA CYS A 23 -4.53 7.48 -2.27
C CYS A 23 -5.86 8.00 -1.72
N LYS A 24 -5.87 8.55 -0.50
CA LYS A 24 -7.08 9.15 0.09
C LYS A 24 -7.54 10.45 -0.58
N LYS A 25 -6.71 11.03 -1.45
CA LYS A 25 -6.96 12.34 -2.08
C LYS A 25 -7.39 12.26 -3.54
N CYS A 26 -6.78 11.36 -4.32
CA CYS A 26 -7.14 11.16 -5.74
C CYS A 26 -7.72 9.77 -6.04
N SER A 27 -7.95 8.95 -5.01
CA SER A 27 -8.48 7.58 -5.12
C SER A 27 -7.64 6.65 -6.03
N ARG A 28 -6.40 7.02 -6.33
CA ARG A 28 -5.50 6.19 -7.13
C ARG A 28 -5.09 4.95 -6.35
N LEU A 29 -5.42 3.79 -6.90
CA LEU A 29 -5.01 2.49 -6.41
C LEU A 29 -3.76 2.02 -7.17
N VAL A 30 -2.74 1.59 -6.44
CA VAL A 30 -1.55 0.94 -7.01
C VAL A 30 -1.22 -0.32 -6.21
N TYR A 31 -0.84 -1.37 -6.92
CA TYR A 31 -0.40 -2.61 -6.28
C TYR A 31 1.10 -2.56 -6.02
N ILE A 32 1.49 -2.96 -4.81
CA ILE A 32 2.89 -3.16 -4.44
C ILE A 32 3.06 -4.57 -3.88
N ASN A 33 4.23 -5.14 -4.09
CA ASN A 33 4.64 -6.42 -3.52
C ASN A 33 5.92 -6.24 -2.71
N LYS A 34 6.36 -7.30 -2.03
CA LYS A 34 7.62 -7.31 -1.29
C LYS A 34 8.79 -6.88 -2.17
N ALA A 35 8.91 -7.39 -3.39
CA ALA A 35 9.97 -7.00 -4.33
C ALA A 35 10.01 -5.49 -4.61
N THR A 36 8.85 -4.85 -4.81
CA THR A 36 8.72 -3.40 -5.06
C THR A 36 9.13 -2.58 -3.84
N ILE A 37 8.83 -3.06 -2.63
CA ILE A 37 9.22 -2.39 -1.38
C ILE A 37 10.72 -2.60 -1.08
N CYS A 38 11.20 -3.83 -1.30
CA CYS A 38 12.58 -4.28 -1.09
C CYS A 38 13.57 -3.65 -2.10
N THR A 39 13.09 -3.20 -3.26
CA THR A 39 13.92 -2.51 -4.28
C THR A 39 14.71 -1.33 -3.69
N ALA A 40 14.21 -0.68 -2.63
CA ALA A 40 14.98 0.31 -1.88
C ALA A 40 15.67 -0.35 -0.68
N LYS A 41 17.00 -0.55 -0.78
CA LYS A 41 17.85 -1.11 0.29
C LYS A 41 17.45 -0.57 1.68
N GLY A 42 17.14 -1.48 2.60
CA GLY A 42 16.81 -1.17 4.00
C GLY A 42 15.32 -1.05 4.35
N ARG A 43 14.40 -1.11 3.37
CA ARG A 43 12.94 -1.07 3.64
C ARG A 43 12.34 -2.42 4.04
N GLU A 44 13.05 -3.52 3.84
CA GLU A 44 12.62 -4.87 4.22
C GLU A 44 12.45 -5.06 5.73
N GLN A 45 13.21 -4.30 6.53
CA GLN A 45 13.15 -4.32 8.00
C GLN A 45 12.05 -3.41 8.57
N LEU A 46 11.43 -2.57 7.72
CA LEU A 46 10.40 -1.65 8.16
C LEU A 46 9.06 -2.39 8.35
N TYR A 47 8.28 -1.88 9.29
CA TYR A 47 6.90 -2.29 9.48
C TYR A 47 6.01 -1.74 8.36
N LEU A 48 4.94 -2.47 8.06
CA LEU A 48 3.99 -2.05 7.04
C LEU A 48 3.33 -0.70 7.34
N ASP A 49 3.08 -0.39 8.63
CA ASP A 49 2.60 0.93 9.07
C ASP A 49 3.59 2.07 8.72
N GLU A 50 4.88 1.85 8.93
CA GLU A 50 5.94 2.82 8.57
C GLU A 50 5.97 3.08 7.05
N ILE A 51 5.80 2.01 6.26
CA ILE A 51 5.71 2.11 4.80
C ILE A 51 4.48 2.91 4.38
N GLU A 52 3.30 2.63 4.98
CA GLU A 52 2.06 3.35 4.72
C GLU A 52 2.21 4.84 5.06
N LYS A 53 2.73 5.17 6.24
CA LYS A 53 2.93 6.56 6.69
C LYS A 53 3.89 7.35 5.80
N ARG A 54 4.94 6.70 5.28
CA ARG A 54 5.91 7.31 4.37
C ARG A 54 5.39 7.36 2.93
N ALA A 55 4.41 6.55 2.58
CA ALA A 55 3.88 6.49 1.23
C ALA A 55 3.02 7.71 0.90
N ARG A 56 3.45 8.41 -0.14
CA ARG A 56 2.74 9.55 -0.71
C ARG A 56 2.42 9.24 -2.15
N CYS A 57 1.26 9.72 -2.60
CA CYS A 57 0.86 9.51 -3.97
C CYS A 57 1.85 10.19 -4.94
N LYS A 58 2.25 9.43 -5.98
CA LYS A 58 3.14 9.91 -7.04
C LYS A 58 2.39 10.57 -8.20
N ALA A 59 1.06 10.69 -8.14
CA ALA A 59 0.30 11.38 -9.17
C ALA A 59 0.67 12.87 -9.18
N ARG A 60 0.71 13.47 -10.38
CA ARG A 60 1.11 14.87 -10.59
C ARG A 60 0.22 15.79 -9.75
N GLY A 61 0.79 16.47 -8.76
CA GLY A 61 0.07 17.38 -7.85
C GLY A 61 -0.63 16.71 -6.65
N CYS A 62 -0.74 15.37 -6.63
CA CYS A 62 -1.41 14.68 -5.52
C CYS A 62 -0.39 14.14 -4.52
N LYS A 63 0.14 14.99 -3.64
CA LYS A 63 1.00 14.58 -2.51
C LYS A 63 0.20 13.98 -1.33
N GLY A 64 -0.96 13.38 -1.63
CA GLY A 64 -1.87 12.85 -0.62
C GLY A 64 -1.32 11.61 0.09
N GLN A 65 -1.74 11.41 1.33
CA GLN A 65 -1.45 10.19 2.09
C GLN A 65 -2.07 8.98 1.37
N MET A 66 -1.29 7.90 1.31
CA MET A 66 -1.76 6.61 0.82
C MET A 66 -2.16 5.73 2.00
N ARG A 67 -3.19 4.91 1.80
CA ARG A 67 -3.63 3.88 2.73
C ARG A 67 -3.26 2.54 2.14
N MET A 68 -2.63 1.70 2.93
CA MET A 68 -2.31 0.33 2.58
C MET A 68 -3.44 -0.61 3.02
N ALA A 69 -3.85 -1.47 2.11
CA ALA A 69 -4.74 -2.59 2.35
C ALA A 69 -4.07 -3.88 1.87
N MET A 70 -4.37 -4.99 2.54
CA MET A 70 -3.97 -6.31 2.04
C MET A 70 -5.01 -6.75 1.01
N VAL A 71 -4.55 -7.24 -0.14
CA VAL A 71 -5.46 -7.79 -1.15
C VAL A 71 -6.21 -8.98 -0.54
N ARG A 72 -7.49 -8.80 -0.26
CA ARG A 72 -8.40 -9.93 -0.06
C ARG A 72 -8.99 -10.24 -1.43
N LEU A 73 -8.68 -11.43 -1.93
CA LEU A 73 -9.10 -11.94 -3.24
C LEU A 73 -10.63 -12.03 -3.41
N ASP A 74 -11.42 -11.70 -2.39
CA ASP A 74 -12.86 -11.97 -2.34
C ASP A 74 -13.74 -10.76 -2.72
N GLU A 75 -13.23 -9.52 -2.67
CA GLU A 75 -13.98 -8.35 -3.11
C GLU A 75 -13.02 -7.25 -3.56
N MET A 76 -12.58 -7.27 -4.83
CA MET A 76 -12.17 -6.01 -5.46
C MET A 76 -13.44 -5.23 -5.82
N SER A 77 -13.97 -4.60 -4.78
CA SER A 77 -14.91 -3.49 -4.83
C SER A 77 -14.58 -2.57 -6.00
N GLY A 78 -15.59 -2.41 -6.85
CA GLY A 78 -15.52 -1.68 -8.09
C GLY A 78 -15.14 -0.21 -7.90
N PHE A 79 -14.61 0.33 -9.00
CA PHE A 79 -14.95 1.65 -9.50
C PHE A 79 -14.96 2.81 -8.49
N THR A 80 -13.94 3.65 -8.59
CA THR A 80 -14.16 5.11 -8.49
C THR A 80 -13.34 5.80 -9.57
N GLY A 81 -13.50 5.35 -10.81
CA GLY A 81 -13.16 6.15 -11.99
C GLY A 81 -14.34 7.06 -12.26
N GLY A 82 -14.14 8.37 -12.14
CA GLY A 82 -15.20 9.37 -12.19
C GLY A 82 -16.03 9.30 -13.46
N LEU A 83 -17.35 9.37 -13.29
CA LEU A 83 -18.23 9.95 -14.29
C LEU A 83 -17.89 11.44 -14.37
N ALA A 84 -17.37 11.86 -15.51
CA ALA A 84 -17.48 13.21 -16.03
C ALA A 84 -18.32 13.12 -17.31
#